data_AF-A0A934INY3-F1
#
_entry.id   AF-A0A934INY3-F1
#
_cell.length_a   1.000
_cell.length_b   1.000
_cell.length_c   1.000
_cell.angle_alpha   90.00
_cell.angle_beta   90.00
_cell.angle_gamma   90.00
#
_symmetry.space_group_name_H-M   'P 1'
#
loop_
_entity.id
_entity.type
_entity.pdbx_description
1 polymer ?
#
loop_
_entity_poly.entity_id
_entity_poly.type
_entity_poly.pdbx_seq_one_letter_code
_entity_poly.pdbx_strand_id
1 'polypeptide(L)'
;MGRLVVLQVLGASAEIDGKTYSTGPERGEGTPFTVGQAFAEGDHVMVDFVDPNFEDILVSLRAIWNKETETYAGVLSTPTANVGVTCMEG
;
A
#
# COMPACT_ATOMS: atom_id res chain seq x y z
N MET A 1 5.21 9.05 -25.88
CA MET A 1 3.91 8.71 -25.26
C MET A 1 4.16 7.64 -24.21
N GLY A 2 3.91 7.92 -22.93
CA GLY A 2 4.02 6.95 -21.84
C GLY A 2 2.64 6.47 -21.40
N ARG A 3 2.54 5.25 -20.87
CA ARG A 3 1.32 4.68 -20.29
C ARG A 3 1.58 4.36 -18.83
N LEU A 4 0.76 4.91 -17.94
CA LEU A 4 0.75 4.55 -16.53
C LEU A 4 -0.22 3.39 -16.31
N VAL A 5 0.21 2.34 -15.61
CA VAL A 5 -0.68 1.24 -15.23
C VAL A 5 -1.32 1.59 -13.90
N VAL A 6 -2.63 1.89 -13.91
CA VAL A 6 -3.39 2.13 -12.67
C VAL A 6 -3.79 0.78 -12.08
N LEU A 7 -3.57 0.62 -10.78
CA LEU A 7 -3.87 -0.61 -10.04
C LEU A 7 -5.24 -0.51 -9.38
N GLN A 8 -6.01 -1.60 -9.45
CA GLN A 8 -7.21 -1.76 -8.65
C GLN A 8 -6.85 -2.50 -7.36
N VAL A 9 -6.87 -1.80 -6.23
CA VAL A 9 -6.66 -2.40 -4.91
C VAL A 9 -7.99 -2.97 -4.42
N LEU A 10 -8.03 -4.29 -4.19
CA LEU A 10 -9.25 -5.01 -3.77
C LEU A 10 -9.57 -4.85 -2.29
N GLY A 11 -8.57 -4.51 -1.49
CA GLY A 11 -8.70 -4.27 -0.06
C GLY A 11 -7.33 -4.16 0.61
N ALA A 12 -7.27 -3.48 1.74
CA ALA A 12 -6.10 -3.46 2.61
C ALA A 12 -6.52 -3.27 4.07
N SER A 13 -5.69 -3.79 4.97
CA SER A 13 -5.72 -3.47 6.39
C SER A 13 -4.29 -3.25 6.89
N ALA A 14 -4.14 -2.37 7.87
CA ALA A 14 -2.84 -2.04 8.46
C ALA A 14 -3.01 -1.73 9.94
N GLU A 15 -2.08 -2.18 10.78
CA GLU A 15 -1.99 -1.74 12.17
C GLU A 15 -0.79 -0.80 12.30
N ILE A 16 -1.04 0.42 12.77
CA ILE A 16 -0.05 1.48 12.91
C ILE A 16 -0.18 2.06 14.31
N ASP A 17 0.90 2.00 15.08
CA ASP A 17 0.95 2.55 16.44
C ASP A 17 -0.23 2.09 17.33
N GLY A 18 -0.61 0.80 17.20
CA GLY A 18 -1.71 0.18 17.95
C GLY A 18 -3.12 0.52 17.46
N LYS A 19 -3.25 1.22 16.33
CA LYS A 19 -4.52 1.53 15.67
C LYS A 19 -4.64 0.76 14.36
N THR A 20 -5.72 -0.01 14.24
CA THR A 20 -6.05 -0.72 13.01
C THR A 20 -6.78 0.21 12.03
N TYR A 21 -6.37 0.17 10.77
CA TYR A 21 -6.99 0.83 9.64
C TYR A 21 -7.41 -0.20 8.59
N SER A 22 -8.50 0.09 7.86
CA SER A 22 -9.03 -0.83 6.84
C SER A 22 -9.76 -0.08 5.72
N THR A 23 -9.72 -0.60 4.49
CA THR A 23 -10.47 -0.04 3.34
C THR A 23 -11.94 -0.41 3.36
N GLY A 24 -12.36 -1.29 4.27
CA GLY A 24 -13.76 -1.72 4.43
C GLY A 24 -13.92 -2.76 5.54
N PRO A 25 -15.06 -2.80 6.24
CA PRO A 25 -15.29 -3.74 7.34
C PRO A 25 -15.17 -5.22 6.89
N GLU A 26 -15.47 -5.52 5.62
CA GLU A 26 -15.29 -6.84 5.02
C GLU A 26 -13.82 -7.26 4.83
N ARG A 27 -12.87 -6.34 5.03
CA ARG A 27 -11.42 -6.55 4.89
C ARG A 27 -10.67 -6.43 6.22
N GLY A 28 -11.38 -6.13 7.30
CA GLY A 28 -10.86 -5.99 8.67
C GLY A 28 -11.61 -4.90 9.44
N GLU A 29 -11.89 -5.18 10.72
CA GLU A 29 -12.38 -4.17 11.67
C GLU A 29 -11.30 -3.09 11.87
N GLY A 30 -11.67 -1.81 11.85
CA GLY A 30 -10.70 -0.73 12.02
C GLY A 30 -11.20 0.65 11.60
N THR A 31 -10.36 1.66 11.80
CA THR A 31 -10.60 3.03 11.32
C THR A 31 -10.55 3.04 9.78
N PRO A 32 -11.54 3.64 9.09
CA PRO A 32 -11.52 3.66 7.63
C PRO A 32 -10.33 4.47 7.10
N PHE A 33 -9.66 3.91 6.09
CA PHE A 33 -8.75 4.64 5.21
C PHE A 33 -9.10 4.36 3.75
N THR A 34 -8.62 5.19 2.83
CA THR A 34 -8.94 5.09 1.40
C THR A 34 -7.67 4.89 0.59
N VAL A 35 -7.79 4.23 -0.55
CA VAL A 35 -6.69 4.17 -1.53
C VAL A 35 -6.61 5.50 -2.24
N GLY A 36 -5.52 6.24 -2.04
CA GLY A 36 -5.28 7.53 -2.69
C GLY A 36 -4.77 7.32 -4.11
N GLN A 37 -3.51 6.92 -4.24
CA GLN A 37 -2.87 6.62 -5.53
C GLN A 37 -2.40 5.17 -5.53
N ALA A 38 -2.63 4.46 -6.64
CA ALA A 38 -2.14 3.10 -6.83
C ALA A 38 -1.77 2.88 -8.30
N PHE A 39 -0.49 2.71 -8.58
CA PHE A 39 0.00 2.53 -9.94
C PHE A 39 1.28 1.69 -10.00
N ALA A 40 1.58 1.20 -11.20
CA ALA A 40 2.81 0.51 -11.52
C ALA A 40 3.51 1.17 -12.71
N GLU A 41 4.84 1.20 -12.65
CA GLU A 41 5.71 1.69 -13.71
C GLU A 41 6.97 0.81 -13.78
N GLY A 42 7.17 0.14 -14.92
CA GLY A 42 8.24 -0.85 -15.05
C GLY A 42 8.09 -1.96 -14.01
N ASP A 43 9.15 -2.20 -13.24
CA ASP A 43 9.18 -3.18 -12.14
C ASP A 43 8.70 -2.60 -10.79
N HIS A 44 8.25 -1.33 -10.76
CA HIS A 44 7.83 -0.65 -9.53
C HIS A 44 6.32 -0.70 -9.32
N VAL A 45 5.91 -0.90 -8.05
CA VAL A 45 4.55 -0.76 -7.56
C VAL A 45 4.53 0.31 -6.46
N MET A 46 3.63 1.28 -6.60
CA MET A 46 3.43 2.37 -5.65
C MET A 46 1.97 2.43 -5.25
N VAL A 47 1.70 2.39 -3.95
CA VAL A 47 0.35 2.50 -3.39
C VAL A 47 0.39 3.43 -2.18
N ASP A 48 -0.54 4.36 -2.10
CA ASP A 48 -0.75 5.25 -0.95
C ASP A 48 -2.14 5.04 -0.38
N PHE A 49 -2.20 4.86 0.93
CA PHE A 49 -3.41 4.82 1.73
C PHE A 49 -3.51 6.12 2.51
N VAL A 50 -4.62 6.81 2.35
CA VAL A 50 -4.89 8.15 2.87
C VAL A 50 -6.07 8.13 3.82
N ASP A 51 -6.22 9.17 4.63
CA ASP A 51 -7.45 9.34 5.40
C ASP A 51 -8.67 9.55 4.47
N PRO A 52 -9.91 9.35 4.95
CA PRO A 52 -11.10 9.49 4.12
C PRO A 52 -11.35 10.88 3.50
N ASN A 53 -10.74 11.93 4.05
CA ASN A 53 -10.80 13.30 3.52
C ASN A 53 -9.67 13.62 2.55
N PHE A 54 -8.74 12.68 2.30
CA PHE A 54 -7.59 12.84 1.41
C PHE A 54 -6.65 13.99 1.81
N GLU A 55 -6.51 14.24 3.10
CA GLU A 55 -5.66 15.29 3.67
C GLU A 55 -4.24 14.78 3.94
N ASP A 56 -4.11 13.54 4.41
CA ASP A 56 -2.86 12.92 4.85
C ASP A 56 -2.65 11.51 4.27
N ILE A 57 -1.39 11.20 3.95
CA ILE A 57 -0.97 9.82 3.64
C ILE A 57 -0.65 9.10 4.96
N LEU A 58 -1.43 8.06 5.26
CA LEU A 58 -1.29 7.24 6.46
C LEU A 58 -0.28 6.12 6.25
N VAL A 59 -0.27 5.52 5.06
CA VAL A 59 0.66 4.45 4.68
C VAL A 59 1.06 4.58 3.22
N SER A 60 2.35 4.45 2.93
CA SER A 60 2.87 4.33 1.57
C SER A 60 3.59 2.99 1.41
N LEU A 61 3.22 2.25 0.37
CA LEU A 61 3.98 1.10 -0.12
C LEU A 61 4.76 1.51 -1.37
N ARG A 62 6.05 1.20 -1.37
CA ARG A 62 6.94 1.32 -2.53
C ARG A 62 7.69 0.00 -2.69
N ALA A 63 7.28 -0.79 -3.68
CA ALA A 63 7.83 -2.11 -3.92
C ALA A 63 8.42 -2.23 -5.32
N ILE A 64 9.39 -3.13 -5.48
CA ILE A 64 10.08 -3.43 -6.73
C ILE A 64 10.04 -4.94 -6.95
N TRP A 65 9.74 -5.36 -8.17
CA TRP A 65 9.81 -6.75 -8.57
C TRP A 65 11.25 -7.22 -8.60
N ASN A 66 11.57 -8.22 -7.78
CA ASN A 66 12.84 -8.91 -7.82
C ASN A 66 12.72 -10.15 -8.72
N LYS A 67 13.44 -10.13 -9.85
CA LYS A 67 13.43 -11.22 -10.85
C LYS A 67 14.14 -12.48 -10.38
N GLU A 68 15.06 -12.37 -9.41
CA GLU A 68 15.79 -13.53 -8.88
C GLU A 68 14.95 -14.33 -7.90
N THR A 69 14.15 -13.63 -7.08
CA THR A 69 13.29 -14.25 -6.06
C THR A 69 11.85 -14.40 -6.52
N GLU A 70 11.50 -13.85 -7.68
CA GLU A 70 10.14 -13.78 -8.22
C GLU A 70 9.13 -13.22 -7.20
N THR A 71 9.55 -12.17 -6.48
CA THR A 71 8.72 -11.53 -5.45
C THR A 71 8.84 -10.01 -5.50
N TYR A 72 7.81 -9.31 -5.04
CA TYR A 72 7.93 -7.88 -4.74
C TYR A 72 8.59 -7.69 -3.38
N ALA A 73 9.62 -6.84 -3.32
CA ALA A 73 10.22 -6.40 -2.07
C ALA A 73 10.31 -4.88 -2.04
N GLY A 74 10.24 -4.27 -0.87
CA GLY A 74 10.14 -2.83 -0.78
C GLY A 74 10.11 -2.27 0.63
N VAL A 75 9.57 -1.07 0.73
CA VAL A 75 9.41 -0.34 1.99
C VAL A 75 7.95 0.02 2.17
N LEU A 76 7.46 -0.23 3.38
CA LEU A 76 6.23 0.32 3.91
C LEU A 76 6.58 1.52 4.81
N SER A 77 6.02 2.68 4.52
CA SER A 77 6.26 3.92 5.23
C SER A 77 4.97 4.39 5.91
N THR A 78 5.09 4.82 7.16
CA THR A 78 4.06 5.55 7.91
C THR A 78 4.63 6.92 8.31
N PRO A 79 3.84 7.84 8.89
CA PRO A 79 4.37 9.10 9.41
C PRO A 79 5.48 8.93 10.46
N THR A 80 5.54 7.77 11.12
CA THR A 80 6.41 7.51 12.28
C THR A 80 7.49 6.46 12.01
N ALA A 81 7.35 5.63 10.97
CA ALA A 81 8.23 4.48 10.75
C ALA A 81 8.43 4.14 9.27
N ASN A 82 9.52 3.42 9.00
CA ASN A 82 9.78 2.77 7.71
C ASN A 82 10.20 1.33 7.98
N VAL A 83 9.58 0.38 7.29
CA VAL A 83 9.82 -1.06 7.48
C VAL A 83 10.05 -1.71 6.13
N GLY A 84 11.09 -2.54 6.02
CA GLY A 84 11.31 -3.38 4.86
C GLY A 84 10.27 -4.50 4.79
N VAL A 85 9.65 -4.68 3.62
CA VAL A 85 8.57 -5.66 3.41
C VAL A 85 8.84 -6.50 2.16
N THR A 86 8.31 -7.72 2.17
CA THR A 86 8.26 -8.60 1.00
C THR A 86 6.82 -9.05 0.83
N CYS A 87 6.30 -8.98 -0.40
CA CYS A 87 4.98 -9.50 -0.71
C CYS A 87 5.06 -11.03 -0.77
N MET A 88 4.14 -11.69 -0.08
CA MET A 88 3.93 -13.14 -0.14
C MET A 88 2.63 -13.42 -0.88
N GLU A 89 2.51 -14.58 -1.51
CA GLU A 89 1.20 -15.06 -2.00
C GLU A 89 0.23 -15.17 -0.82
N GLY A 90 -1.00 -14.70 -1.01
CA GLY A 90 -2.07 -14.68 -0.01
C GLY A 90 -3.29 -15.47 -0.45
#